data_AF-A0A7K2QBR1-F1
#
_entry.id   AF-A0A7K2QBR1-F1
#
_cell.length_a   1.000
_cell.length_b   1.000
_cell.length_c   1.000
_cell.angle_alpha   90.00
_cell.angle_beta   90.00
_cell.angle_gamma   90.00
#
_symmetry.space_group_name_H-M   'P 1'
#
loop_
_entity.id
_entity.type
_entity.pdbx_description
1 polymer ?
#
loop_
_entity_poly.entity_id
_entity_poly.type
_entity_poly.pdbx_seq_one_letter_code
_entity_poly.pdbx_strand_id
1 'polypeptide(L)'
;MAETTPAAPAARTRPRRSWWGWGTEDRALPDSECVALGALVPGAADTPLPVPDVRSVELPKSRVSPPASLAHLMSDAPPDRASHTYGKAYRDVVRALRGELGAAPDQVVYPRGEQDVVDVLDWAAGADVVVVPYGAGSSVVGGVE
;
A
#
# COMPACT_ATOMS: atom_id res chain seq x y z
N MET A 1 44.31 3.52 25.56
CA MET A 1 43.07 2.72 25.66
C MET A 1 42.32 2.93 24.37
N ALA A 2 42.10 1.86 23.58
CA ALA A 2 41.49 1.97 22.26
C ALA A 2 39.98 2.19 22.39
N GLU A 3 39.50 3.32 21.90
CA GLU A 3 38.09 3.67 21.85
C GLU A 3 37.42 2.83 20.75
N THR A 4 36.56 1.90 21.16
CA THR A 4 35.80 1.06 20.23
C THR A 4 34.59 1.84 19.74
N THR A 5 34.62 2.28 18.49
CA THR A 5 33.45 2.83 17.80
C THR A 5 32.33 1.76 17.77
N PRO A 6 31.12 2.04 18.29
CA PRO A 6 30.03 1.07 18.20
C PRO A 6 29.59 0.92 16.75
N ALA A 7 29.44 -0.33 16.30
CA ALA A 7 28.91 -0.65 14.98
C ALA A 7 27.47 -0.12 14.84
N ALA A 8 27.16 0.46 13.66
CA ALA A 8 25.82 0.91 13.34
C ALA A 8 24.81 -0.25 13.49
N PRO A 9 23.62 -0.02 14.07
CA PRO A 9 22.62 -1.06 14.21
C PRO A 9 22.24 -1.61 12.84
N ALA A 10 22.24 -2.95 12.70
CA ALA A 10 21.77 -3.62 11.51
C ALA A 10 20.35 -3.12 11.17
N ALA A 11 20.13 -2.74 9.91
CA ALA A 11 18.84 -2.26 9.44
C ALA A 11 17.76 -3.31 9.76
N ARG A 12 16.84 -2.99 10.68
CA ARG A 12 15.69 -3.84 10.97
C ARG A 12 14.83 -3.91 9.72
N THR A 13 14.79 -5.05 9.06
CA THR A 13 13.83 -5.34 8.00
C THR A 13 12.43 -5.17 8.59
N ARG A 14 11.74 -4.08 8.20
CA ARG A 14 10.35 -3.89 8.60
C ARG A 14 9.51 -4.97 7.93
N PRO A 15 8.60 -5.63 8.66
CA PRO A 15 7.71 -6.61 8.05
C PRO A 15 6.88 -5.93 6.95
N ARG A 16 6.68 -6.65 5.83
CA ARG A 16 5.92 -6.13 4.70
C ARG A 16 4.45 -6.03 5.09
N ARG A 17 3.85 -4.86 4.90
CA ARG A 17 2.41 -4.67 5.12
C ARG A 17 1.62 -5.53 4.13
N SER A 18 0.51 -6.08 4.59
CA SER A 18 -0.46 -6.73 3.71
C SER A 18 -1.02 -5.69 2.73
N TRP A 19 -0.73 -5.86 1.44
CA TRP A 19 -1.22 -4.91 0.43
C TRP A 19 -2.75 -4.95 0.30
N TRP A 20 -3.36 -6.12 0.56
CA TRP A 20 -4.80 -6.36 0.47
C TRP A 20 -5.59 -5.98 1.73
N GLY A 21 -4.93 -5.80 2.88
CA GLY A 21 -5.65 -5.76 4.16
C GLY A 21 -4.84 -5.35 5.37
N TRP A 22 -5.28 -5.77 6.54
CA TRP A 22 -4.67 -5.41 7.83
C TRP A 22 -3.37 -6.16 8.09
N GLY A 23 -2.52 -5.57 8.94
CA GLY A 23 -1.32 -6.22 9.45
C GLY A 23 -0.21 -6.36 8.41
N THR A 24 0.55 -7.44 8.56
CA THR A 24 1.74 -7.72 7.77
C THR A 24 1.64 -9.11 7.16
N GLU A 25 2.28 -9.31 6.01
CA GLU A 25 2.17 -10.55 5.24
C GLU A 25 2.59 -11.79 6.06
N ASP A 26 3.57 -11.64 6.96
CA ASP A 26 4.06 -12.70 7.85
C ASP A 26 3.09 -13.07 8.99
N ARG A 27 2.04 -12.27 9.19
CA ARG A 27 1.01 -12.48 10.20
C ARG A 27 -0.35 -12.80 9.60
N ALA A 28 -0.41 -13.06 8.29
CA ALA A 28 -1.63 -13.53 7.65
C ALA A 28 -2.06 -14.88 8.26
N LEU A 29 -3.35 -15.00 8.60
CA LEU A 29 -3.88 -16.23 9.13
C LEU A 29 -3.93 -17.30 8.02
N PRO A 30 -3.57 -18.56 8.32
CA PRO A 30 -3.76 -19.64 7.37
C PRO A 30 -5.26 -19.88 7.13
N ASP A 31 -5.61 -20.37 5.95
CA ASP A 31 -7.00 -20.58 5.55
C ASP A 31 -7.78 -21.46 6.54
N SER A 32 -7.14 -22.48 7.12
CA SER A 32 -7.75 -23.34 8.13
C SER A 32 -8.20 -22.58 9.38
N GLU A 33 -7.44 -21.56 9.80
CA GLU A 33 -7.78 -20.73 10.95
C GLU A 33 -8.88 -19.73 10.58
N CYS A 34 -8.84 -19.16 9.38
CA CYS A 34 -9.92 -18.34 8.84
C CYS A 34 -11.26 -19.10 8.81
N VAL A 35 -11.27 -20.37 8.37
CA VAL A 35 -12.46 -21.23 8.36
C VAL A 35 -12.96 -21.48 9.79
N ALA A 36 -12.06 -21.84 10.71
CA ALA A 36 -12.42 -22.10 12.11
C ALA A 36 -13.03 -20.87 12.80
N LEU A 37 -12.46 -19.68 12.59
CA LEU A 37 -12.98 -18.43 13.13
C LEU A 37 -14.28 -17.99 12.43
N GLY A 38 -14.37 -18.19 11.11
CA GLY A 38 -15.57 -17.87 10.32
C GLY A 38 -16.81 -18.63 10.79
N ALA A 39 -16.65 -19.92 11.16
CA ALA A 39 -17.73 -20.74 11.69
C ALA A 39 -18.34 -20.22 13.01
N LEU A 40 -17.64 -19.33 13.72
CA LEU A 40 -18.12 -18.69 14.95
C LEU A 40 -18.97 -17.44 14.69
N VAL A 41 -19.01 -16.94 13.44
CA VAL A 41 -19.66 -15.68 13.07
C VAL A 41 -20.85 -15.96 12.16
N PRO A 42 -22.11 -15.82 12.63
CA PRO A 42 -23.28 -16.03 11.80
C PRO A 42 -23.29 -15.14 10.56
N GLY A 43 -23.40 -15.75 9.38
CA GLY A 43 -23.42 -15.05 8.09
C GLY A 43 -22.04 -14.72 7.50
N ALA A 44 -20.94 -15.14 8.14
CA ALA A 44 -19.62 -15.12 7.52
C ALA A 44 -19.55 -16.14 6.37
N ALA A 45 -18.61 -15.92 5.44
CA ALA A 45 -18.35 -16.86 4.36
C ALA A 45 -17.66 -18.14 4.89
N ASP A 46 -18.02 -19.29 4.33
CA ASP A 46 -17.45 -20.59 4.72
C ASP A 46 -15.99 -20.76 4.30
N THR A 47 -15.49 -19.95 3.36
CA THR A 47 -14.13 -20.05 2.81
C THR A 47 -13.54 -18.65 2.63
N PRO A 48 -12.28 -18.42 3.07
CA PRO A 48 -11.60 -17.15 2.84
C PRO A 48 -11.39 -16.91 1.34
N LEU A 49 -11.37 -15.63 0.94
CA LEU A 49 -10.93 -15.27 -0.40
C LEU A 49 -9.41 -15.46 -0.52
N PRO A 50 -8.91 -16.00 -1.65
CA PRO A 50 -7.48 -16.12 -1.87
C PRO A 50 -6.84 -14.73 -1.95
N VAL A 51 -5.59 -14.61 -1.48
CA VAL A 51 -4.79 -13.40 -1.70
C VAL A 51 -4.13 -13.51 -3.08
N PRO A 52 -4.46 -12.66 -4.06
CA PRO A 52 -3.83 -12.74 -5.37
C PRO A 52 -2.36 -12.32 -5.29
N ASP A 53 -1.53 -12.80 -6.23
CA ASP A 53 -0.18 -12.26 -6.38
C ASP A 53 -0.28 -10.81 -6.83
N VAL A 54 0.26 -9.90 -6.02
CA VAL A 54 0.25 -8.45 -6.27
C VAL A 54 0.90 -8.06 -7.60
N ARG A 55 1.75 -8.91 -8.18
CA ARG A 55 2.35 -8.69 -9.50
C ARG A 55 1.44 -9.09 -10.65
N SER A 56 0.40 -9.88 -10.37
CA SER A 56 -0.57 -10.38 -11.34
C SER A 56 -1.90 -9.61 -11.34
N VAL A 57 -2.10 -8.69 -10.38
CA VAL A 57 -3.32 -7.89 -10.32
C VAL A 57 -3.38 -6.93 -11.49
N GLU A 58 -4.57 -6.78 -12.07
CA GLU A 58 -4.82 -5.83 -13.13
C GLU A 58 -4.95 -4.42 -12.53
N LEU A 59 -4.13 -3.49 -13.02
CA LEU A 59 -4.15 -2.09 -12.61
C LEU A 59 -4.45 -1.20 -13.83
N PRO A 60 -5.17 -0.08 -13.65
CA PRO A 60 -5.29 0.93 -14.68
C PRO A 60 -3.92 1.35 -15.21
N LYS A 61 -3.82 1.61 -16.51
CA LYS A 61 -2.59 2.16 -17.10
C LYS A 61 -2.31 3.54 -16.49
N SER A 62 -1.08 3.76 -16.04
CA SER A 62 -0.66 5.06 -15.53
C SER A 62 -0.82 6.14 -16.62
N ARG A 63 -1.50 7.22 -16.27
CA ARG A 63 -1.75 8.39 -17.13
C ARG A 63 -0.73 9.49 -16.92
N VAL A 64 0.09 9.39 -15.87
CA VAL A 64 1.01 10.43 -15.42
C VAL A 64 2.43 9.88 -15.45
N SER A 65 3.33 10.63 -16.07
CA SER A 65 4.76 10.33 -16.05
C SER A 65 5.49 11.32 -15.14
N PRO A 66 6.35 10.85 -14.23
CA PRO A 66 7.09 11.74 -13.34
C PRO A 66 8.11 12.58 -14.12
N PRO A 67 8.35 13.84 -13.71
CA PRO A 67 9.44 14.63 -14.27
C PRO A 67 10.77 14.04 -13.81
N ALA A 68 11.82 14.17 -14.64
CA ALA A 68 13.12 13.57 -14.38
C ALA A 68 13.72 13.97 -13.01
N SER A 69 13.46 15.20 -12.54
CA SER A 69 13.89 15.69 -11.24
C SER A 69 13.26 14.95 -10.06
N LEU A 70 12.01 14.49 -10.19
CA LEU A 70 11.25 13.83 -9.10
C LEU A 70 11.11 12.32 -9.27
N ALA A 71 11.50 11.76 -10.42
CA ALA A 71 11.35 10.34 -10.73
C ALA A 71 11.96 9.41 -9.66
N HIS A 72 13.03 9.84 -9.00
CA HIS A 72 13.68 9.08 -7.94
C HIS A 72 12.87 8.96 -6.63
N LEU A 73 11.79 9.73 -6.48
CA LEU A 73 10.85 9.70 -5.36
C LEU A 73 9.56 8.94 -5.70
N MET A 74 9.31 8.62 -6.98
CA MET A 74 8.04 8.10 -7.46
C MET A 74 8.15 6.63 -7.89
N SER A 75 7.07 5.88 -7.70
CA SER A 75 6.96 4.48 -8.12
C SER A 75 5.60 4.23 -8.76
N ASP A 76 5.62 3.60 -9.94
CA ASP A 76 4.45 3.04 -10.61
C ASP A 76 4.40 1.51 -10.51
N ALA A 77 5.24 0.91 -9.66
CA ALA A 77 5.29 -0.53 -9.50
C ALA A 77 3.95 -1.08 -8.98
N PRO A 78 3.46 -2.23 -9.49
CA PRO A 78 2.19 -2.80 -9.04
C PRO A 78 2.05 -2.97 -7.52
N PRO A 79 3.09 -3.44 -6.77
CA PRO A 79 3.00 -3.54 -5.32
C PRO A 79 2.74 -2.21 -4.62
N ASP A 80 3.36 -1.13 -5.08
CA ASP A 80 3.19 0.19 -4.48
C ASP A 80 1.78 0.71 -4.78
N ARG A 81 1.37 0.68 -6.04
CA ARG A 81 0.05 1.17 -6.47
C ARG A 81 -1.09 0.40 -5.81
N ALA A 82 -1.02 -0.93 -5.77
CA ALA A 82 -2.02 -1.76 -5.11
C ALA A 82 -2.11 -1.47 -3.60
N SER A 83 -0.96 -1.34 -2.93
CA SER A 83 -0.90 -1.05 -1.48
C SER A 83 -1.46 0.32 -1.10
N HIS A 84 -1.51 1.26 -2.05
CA HIS A 84 -1.99 2.64 -1.86
C HIS A 84 -3.36 2.89 -2.51
N THR A 85 -4.05 1.85 -2.99
CA THR A 85 -5.37 1.99 -3.61
C THR A 85 -6.48 2.20 -2.59
N TYR A 86 -6.42 1.48 -1.46
CA TYR A 86 -7.51 1.48 -0.48
C TYR A 86 -7.04 1.65 0.97
N GLY A 87 -8.02 1.99 1.82
CA GLY A 87 -7.93 1.89 3.26
C GLY A 87 -8.02 0.44 3.75
N LYS A 88 -8.73 0.24 4.86
CA LYS A 88 -8.86 -1.05 5.56
C LYS A 88 -10.27 -1.31 6.09
N ALA A 89 -11.28 -0.64 5.52
CA ALA A 89 -12.66 -1.04 5.77
C ALA A 89 -12.90 -2.46 5.25
N TYR A 90 -13.92 -3.16 5.76
CA TYR A 90 -14.25 -4.50 5.26
C TYR A 90 -14.46 -4.53 3.73
N ARG A 91 -15.18 -3.53 3.19
CA ARG A 91 -15.39 -3.38 1.74
C ARG A 91 -14.08 -3.23 0.96
N ASP A 92 -13.09 -2.58 1.56
CA ASP A 92 -11.79 -2.31 0.92
C ASP A 92 -11.00 -3.60 0.80
N VAL A 93 -10.95 -4.38 1.89
CA VAL A 93 -10.27 -5.67 1.95
C VAL A 93 -10.91 -6.64 0.95
N VAL A 94 -12.24 -6.69 0.88
CA VAL A 94 -12.94 -7.58 -0.06
C VAL A 94 -12.66 -7.19 -1.52
N ARG A 95 -12.71 -5.89 -1.87
CA ARG A 95 -12.37 -5.41 -3.22
C ARG A 95 -10.93 -5.74 -3.59
N ALA A 96 -9.97 -5.50 -2.68
CA ALA A 96 -8.57 -5.81 -2.91
C ALA A 96 -8.33 -7.31 -3.13
N LEU A 97 -8.96 -8.18 -2.32
CA LEU A 97 -8.87 -9.64 -2.47
C LEU A 97 -9.48 -10.15 -3.78
N ARG A 98 -10.47 -9.43 -4.33
CA ARG A 98 -11.03 -9.71 -5.66
C ARG A 98 -10.23 -9.12 -6.82
N GLY A 99 -9.15 -8.39 -6.54
CA GLY A 99 -8.37 -7.68 -7.56
C GLY A 99 -9.09 -6.48 -8.17
N GLU A 100 -10.17 -5.99 -7.54
CA GLU A 100 -10.94 -4.85 -8.00
C GLU A 100 -10.21 -3.54 -7.64
N LEU A 101 -9.11 -3.23 -8.34
CA LEU A 101 -8.20 -2.10 -8.04
C LEU A 101 -8.38 -0.91 -9.01
N GLY A 102 -9.62 -0.65 -9.43
CA GLY A 102 -9.92 0.38 -10.44
C GLY A 102 -9.58 1.81 -9.99
N ALA A 103 -9.46 2.06 -8.69
CA ALA A 103 -9.10 3.34 -8.10
C ALA A 103 -7.59 3.49 -7.83
N ALA A 104 -6.75 2.57 -8.33
CA ALA A 104 -5.32 2.60 -8.04
C ALA A 104 -4.66 3.91 -8.54
N PRO A 105 -3.79 4.53 -7.73
CA PRO A 105 -3.10 5.76 -8.12
C PRO A 105 -2.20 5.52 -9.34
N ASP A 106 -1.93 6.56 -10.13
CA ASP A 106 -1.03 6.49 -11.27
C ASP A 106 0.46 6.37 -10.84
N GLN A 107 0.81 7.03 -9.73
CA GLN A 107 2.14 7.07 -9.12
C GLN A 107 2.00 7.10 -7.59
N VAL A 108 2.96 6.50 -6.90
CA VAL A 108 3.14 6.62 -5.44
C VAL A 108 4.42 7.38 -5.17
N VAL A 109 4.35 8.43 -4.36
CA VAL A 109 5.49 9.28 -4.03
C VAL A 109 5.96 8.97 -2.61
N TYR A 110 7.28 8.86 -2.43
CA TYR A 110 7.93 8.66 -1.13
C TYR A 110 8.87 9.84 -0.80
N PRO A 111 8.33 11.00 -0.40
CA PRO A 111 9.13 12.16 0.02
C PRO A 111 10.02 11.81 1.21
N ARG A 112 11.22 12.39 1.25
CA ARG A 112 12.22 12.21 2.32
C ARG A 112 12.32 13.41 3.24
N GLY A 113 11.69 14.53 2.87
CA GLY A 113 11.64 15.75 3.66
C GLY A 113 10.59 16.72 3.14
N GLU A 114 10.53 17.89 3.77
CA GLU A 114 9.55 18.94 3.46
C GLU A 114 9.70 19.48 2.04
N GLN A 115 10.93 19.71 1.57
CA GLN A 115 11.16 20.23 0.23
C GLN A 115 10.64 19.28 -0.87
N ASP A 116 10.83 17.97 -0.70
CA ASP A 116 10.29 16.97 -1.62
C ASP A 116 8.76 17.08 -1.74
N VAL A 117 8.07 17.36 -0.62
CA VAL A 117 6.61 17.55 -0.62
C VAL A 117 6.24 18.83 -1.38
N VAL A 118 6.94 19.93 -1.14
CA VAL A 118 6.73 21.20 -1.86
C VAL A 118 6.91 20.99 -3.37
N ASP A 119 8.05 20.41 -3.78
CA ASP A 119 8.37 20.21 -5.19
C ASP A 119 7.35 19.31 -5.92
N VAL A 120 6.84 18.28 -5.22
CA VAL A 120 5.81 17.37 -5.76
C VAL A 120 4.47 18.09 -5.90
N LEU A 121 4.07 18.89 -4.92
CA LEU A 121 2.82 19.65 -4.97
C LEU A 121 2.86 20.73 -6.05
N ASP A 122 3.99 21.43 -6.19
CA ASP A 122 4.20 22.45 -7.23
C ASP A 122 4.12 21.82 -8.63
N TRP A 123 4.80 20.69 -8.84
CA TRP A 123 4.69 19.95 -10.10
C TRP A 123 3.26 19.47 -10.37
N ALA A 124 2.60 18.87 -9.37
CA ALA A 124 1.26 18.34 -9.54
C ALA A 124 0.25 19.46 -9.88
N ALA A 125 0.37 20.63 -9.25
CA ALA A 125 -0.44 21.80 -9.57
C ALA A 125 -0.21 22.28 -11.01
N GLY A 126 1.04 22.31 -11.49
CA GLY A 126 1.36 22.69 -12.87
C GLY A 126 0.95 21.66 -13.92
N ALA A 127 0.82 20.39 -13.54
CA ALA A 127 0.49 19.28 -14.42
C ALA A 127 -0.98 18.83 -14.37
N ASP A 128 -1.82 19.50 -13.57
CA ASP A 128 -3.22 19.13 -13.30
C ASP A 128 -3.37 17.69 -12.77
N VAL A 129 -2.51 17.34 -11.80
CA VAL A 129 -2.47 16.01 -11.17
C VAL A 129 -3.05 16.07 -9.75
N VAL A 130 -3.99 15.19 -9.45
CA VAL A 130 -4.58 15.06 -8.11
C VAL A 130 -3.57 14.41 -7.16
N VAL A 131 -3.43 14.97 -5.96
CA VAL A 131 -2.60 14.42 -4.89
C VAL A 131 -3.47 14.00 -3.71
N VAL A 132 -3.34 12.73 -3.31
CA VAL A 132 -4.03 12.15 -2.14
C VAL A 132 -2.98 11.82 -1.08
N PRO A 133 -2.95 12.51 0.07
CA PRO A 133 -2.04 12.17 1.15
C PRO A 133 -2.33 10.78 1.71
N TYR A 134 -1.30 9.94 1.83
CA TYR A 134 -1.42 8.58 2.33
C TYR A 134 -0.42 8.33 3.46
N GLY A 135 -0.93 8.03 4.66
CA GLY A 135 -0.12 7.68 5.82
C GLY A 135 0.10 6.17 5.95
N ALA A 136 -0.32 5.59 7.08
CA ALA A 136 -0.27 4.14 7.28
C ALA A 136 -1.37 3.36 6.52
N GLY A 137 -2.32 4.07 5.90
CA GLY A 137 -3.40 3.46 5.13
C GLY A 137 -4.50 2.81 5.95
N SER A 138 -4.63 3.13 7.24
CA SER A 138 -5.60 2.50 8.16
C SER A 138 -7.00 3.11 8.14
N SER A 139 -7.29 4.01 7.19
CA SER A 139 -8.61 4.61 7.06
C SER A 139 -9.67 3.54 6.81
N VAL A 140 -10.82 3.63 7.48
CA VAL A 140 -11.96 2.69 7.32
C VAL A 140 -13.20 3.37 6.74
N VAL A 141 -13.03 4.58 6.19
CA VAL A 141 -14.14 5.42 5.70
C VAL A 141 -14.03 5.74 4.20
N GLY A 142 -13.05 5.19 3.49
CA GLY A 142 -12.80 5.49 2.08
C GLY A 142 -12.20 6.88 1.84
N GLY A 143 -11.39 7.40 2.76
CA GLY A 143 -10.80 8.74 2.65
C GLY A 143 -9.54 8.83 1.79
N VAL A 144 -9.19 7.78 1.04
CA VAL A 144 -7.94 7.68 0.25
C VAL A 144 -8.17 7.12 -1.16
N GLU A 145 -9.43 6.94 -1.56
CA GLU A 145 -9.85 6.42 -2.88
C GLU A 145 -10.65 7.48 -3.65
#